data_AF-A0A973DPC4-F1
#
_entry.id   AF-A0A973DPC4-F1
#
_cell.length_a   1.000
_cell.length_b   1.000
_cell.length_c   1.000
_cell.angle_alpha   90.00
_cell.angle_beta   90.00
_cell.angle_gamma   90.00
#
_symmetry.space_group_name_H-M   'P 1'
#
loop_
_entity.id
_entity.type
_entity.pdbx_description
1 polymer ?
#
loop_
_entity_poly.entity_id
_entity_poly.type
_entity_poly.pdbx_seq_one_letter_code
_entity_poly.pdbx_strand_id
1 'polypeptide(L)'
;MAEPINIVIDGNLRPLRQHGANDCWAVAATMLLSWQQNRNITVEQTVSLAGAEFLDLYLAEGAIHYSQMPRFLDSLSLKAEPPICLSVAGIAALLSQHGPIWITIDVDPSDKWSGHAKIIYGLQGDGSPENTMALVLDPDKESPIIESVAQIHQQFNQLVTFDVRFGVNMAQYIHF
;
A
#
# COMPACT_ATOMS: atom_id res chain seq x y z
N MET A 1 -9.25 -10.43 -25.67
CA MET A 1 -10.10 -10.64 -24.47
C MET A 1 -9.16 -10.68 -23.29
N ALA A 2 -9.51 -10.03 -22.18
CA ALA A 2 -8.69 -10.12 -20.97
C ALA A 2 -8.78 -11.55 -20.39
N GLU A 3 -7.70 -12.02 -19.76
CA GLU A 3 -7.64 -13.35 -19.19
C GLU A 3 -8.24 -13.36 -17.77
N PRO A 4 -8.98 -14.40 -17.37
CA PRO A 4 -9.43 -14.55 -15.99
C PRO A 4 -8.26 -14.54 -15.01
N ILE A 5 -8.38 -13.78 -13.94
CA ILE A 5 -7.38 -13.64 -12.89
C ILE A 5 -7.92 -14.28 -11.61
N ASN A 6 -7.11 -15.11 -10.96
CA ASN A 6 -7.37 -15.64 -9.63
C ASN A 6 -6.04 -15.82 -8.89
N ILE A 7 -5.60 -14.74 -8.26
CA ILE A 7 -4.37 -14.68 -7.47
C ILE A 7 -4.76 -14.39 -6.02
N VAL A 8 -4.27 -15.22 -5.11
CA VAL A 8 -4.35 -14.97 -3.66
C VAL A 8 -2.97 -15.30 -3.09
N ILE A 9 -2.37 -14.33 -2.41
CA ILE A 9 -1.11 -14.52 -1.74
C ILE A 9 -1.38 -14.96 -0.30
N ASP A 10 -0.93 -16.18 0.00
CA ASP A 10 -1.00 -16.76 1.34
C ASP A 10 0.26 -16.43 2.16
N GLY A 11 0.29 -16.88 3.42
CA GLY A 11 1.43 -16.76 4.33
C GLY A 11 1.09 -15.97 5.58
N ASN A 12 2.11 -15.43 6.26
CA ASN A 12 1.91 -14.64 7.47
C ASN A 12 1.51 -13.18 7.17
N LEU A 13 0.46 -13.02 6.37
CA LEU A 13 -0.16 -11.73 6.08
C LEU A 13 -1.47 -11.64 6.86
N ARG A 14 -1.58 -10.66 7.76
CA ARG A 14 -2.75 -10.50 8.64
C ARG A 14 -3.17 -9.04 8.74
N PRO A 15 -4.47 -8.75 8.90
CA PRO A 15 -4.93 -7.40 9.20
C PRO A 15 -4.25 -6.86 10.46
N LEU A 16 -3.71 -5.65 10.36
CA LEU A 16 -3.26 -4.86 11.49
C LEU A 16 -3.95 -3.51 11.42
N ARG A 17 -4.51 -3.06 12.54
CA ARG A 17 -5.23 -1.78 12.60
C ARG A 17 -4.28 -0.67 13.03
N GLN A 18 -4.37 0.47 12.37
CA GLN A 18 -3.66 1.68 12.77
C GLN A 18 -4.24 2.27 14.07
N HIS A 19 -3.38 2.85 14.91
CA HIS A 19 -3.78 3.41 16.19
C HIS A 19 -4.29 4.86 16.05
N GLY A 20 -3.63 5.65 15.22
CA GLY A 20 -3.95 7.06 14.95
C GLY A 20 -4.42 7.26 13.52
N ALA A 21 -4.63 8.51 13.08
CA ALA A 21 -4.96 8.82 11.69
C ALA A 21 -3.74 8.81 10.75
N ASN A 22 -2.53 8.76 11.31
CA ASN A 22 -1.29 9.12 10.61
C ASN A 22 -0.27 7.98 10.50
N ASP A 23 -0.54 6.79 11.06
CA ASP A 23 0.40 5.67 11.14
C ASP A 23 0.14 4.56 10.11
N CYS A 24 -0.71 4.80 9.11
CA CYS A 24 -1.00 3.86 8.02
C CYS A 24 0.28 3.35 7.32
N TRP A 25 1.28 4.22 7.12
CA TRP A 25 2.57 3.89 6.52
C TRP A 25 3.36 2.85 7.33
N ALA A 26 3.36 2.99 8.66
CA ALA A 26 4.08 2.12 9.56
C ALA A 26 3.39 0.75 9.64
N VAL A 27 2.07 0.75 9.68
CA VAL A 27 1.24 -0.45 9.75
C VAL A 27 1.30 -1.24 8.44
N ALA A 28 1.19 -0.58 7.28
CA ALA A 28 1.32 -1.20 5.97
C ALA A 28 2.69 -1.87 5.79
N ALA A 29 3.78 -1.15 6.12
CA ALA A 29 5.13 -1.72 6.10
C ALA A 29 5.25 -2.95 7.03
N THR A 30 4.60 -2.91 8.21
CA THR A 30 4.61 -4.03 9.17
C THR A 30 3.89 -5.26 8.64
N MET A 31 2.77 -5.09 7.93
CA MET A 31 2.08 -6.21 7.28
C MET A 31 2.97 -6.87 6.23
N LEU A 32 3.62 -6.08 5.37
CA LEU A 32 4.54 -6.58 4.35
C LEU A 32 5.75 -7.30 4.97
N LEU A 33 6.41 -6.69 5.97
CA LEU A 33 7.55 -7.30 6.64
C LEU A 33 7.16 -8.59 7.39
N SER A 34 5.99 -8.62 8.03
CA SER A 34 5.52 -9.81 8.73
C SER A 34 5.29 -10.98 7.77
N TRP A 35 4.79 -10.69 6.57
CA TRP A 35 4.64 -11.67 5.50
C TRP A 35 6.00 -12.13 4.97
N GLN A 36 6.89 -11.19 4.61
CA GLN A 36 8.19 -11.49 4.01
C GLN A 36 9.11 -12.30 4.93
N GLN A 37 9.08 -12.03 6.24
CA GLN A 37 9.87 -12.77 7.23
C GLN A 37 9.15 -13.99 7.80
N ASN A 38 7.90 -14.24 7.37
CA ASN A 38 7.03 -15.28 7.90
C ASN A 38 6.97 -15.29 9.44
N ARG A 39 6.89 -14.09 10.04
CA ARG A 39 6.92 -13.88 11.50
C ARG A 39 6.05 -12.69 11.89
N ASN A 40 5.44 -12.75 13.08
CA ASN A 40 4.74 -11.61 13.65
C ASN A 40 5.74 -10.55 14.15
N ILE A 41 5.81 -9.44 13.41
CA ILE A 41 6.60 -8.26 13.75
C ILE A 41 5.65 -7.17 14.26
N THR A 42 6.06 -6.38 15.25
CA THR A 42 5.27 -5.24 15.75
C THR A 42 5.56 -3.98 14.94
N VAL A 43 4.68 -2.98 15.03
CA VAL A 43 4.87 -1.72 14.31
C VAL A 43 6.15 -1.02 14.77
N GLU A 44 6.42 -1.01 16.09
CA GLU A 44 7.63 -0.45 16.69
C GLU A 44 8.90 -1.14 16.18
N GLN A 45 8.87 -2.47 16.01
CA GLN A 45 10.00 -3.22 15.45
C GLN A 45 10.25 -2.83 14.01
N THR A 46 9.20 -2.75 13.19
CA THR A 46 9.30 -2.32 11.77
C THR A 46 9.90 -0.92 11.65
N VAL A 47 9.36 0.07 12.36
CA VAL A 47 9.87 1.44 12.27
C VAL A 47 11.26 1.61 12.89
N SER A 48 11.60 0.80 13.90
CA SER A 48 12.96 0.76 14.46
C SER A 48 13.98 0.21 13.46
N LEU A 49 13.61 -0.81 12.67
CA LEU A 49 14.44 -1.30 11.58
C LEU A 49 14.69 -0.23 10.52
N ALA A 50 13.70 0.65 10.30
CA ALA A 50 13.83 1.75 9.35
C ALA A 50 14.72 2.89 9.84
N GLY A 51 14.84 3.06 11.16
CA GLY A 51 15.71 4.05 11.79
C GLY A 51 15.06 4.76 12.97
N ALA A 52 15.88 5.25 13.91
CA ALA A 52 15.41 5.86 15.16
C ALA A 52 14.43 7.03 14.95
N GLU A 53 14.65 7.84 13.92
CA GLU A 53 13.76 8.96 13.60
C GLU A 53 12.35 8.55 13.14
N PHE A 54 12.19 7.36 12.55
CA PHE A 54 10.89 6.83 12.15
C PHE A 54 10.16 6.26 13.36
N LEU A 55 10.90 5.68 14.31
CA LEU A 55 10.34 5.33 15.62
C LEU A 55 9.86 6.58 16.36
N ASP A 56 10.69 7.63 16.43
CA ASP A 56 10.31 8.89 17.08
C ASP A 56 9.08 9.52 16.39
N LEU A 57 9.03 9.49 15.06
CA LEU A 57 7.88 9.96 14.29
C LEU A 57 6.61 9.14 14.59
N TYR A 58 6.71 7.81 14.65
CA TYR A 58 5.60 6.92 14.98
C TYR A 58 5.08 7.17 16.40
N LEU A 59 5.98 7.26 17.38
CA LEU A 59 5.64 7.52 18.78
C LEU A 59 5.03 8.91 18.99
N ALA A 60 5.34 9.87 18.12
CA ALA A 60 4.74 11.19 18.08
C ALA A 60 3.41 11.25 17.29
N GLU A 61 2.86 10.10 16.87
CA GLU A 61 1.65 9.99 16.04
C GLU A 61 1.73 10.80 14.73
N GLY A 62 2.95 10.92 14.19
CA GLY A 62 3.25 11.73 13.03
C GLY A 62 3.03 11.00 11.70
N ALA A 63 2.58 11.75 10.70
CA ALA A 63 2.51 11.27 9.32
C ALA A 63 3.91 11.30 8.70
N ILE A 64 4.25 10.26 7.92
CA ILE A 64 5.47 10.28 7.12
C ILE A 64 5.38 11.34 6.02
N HIS A 65 6.40 12.18 5.92
CA HIS A 65 6.47 13.16 4.83
C HIS A 65 6.96 12.48 3.54
N TYR A 66 6.46 12.91 2.38
CA TYR A 66 6.83 12.30 1.08
C TYR A 66 8.34 12.28 0.84
N SER A 67 9.07 13.29 1.31
CA SER A 67 10.53 13.36 1.15
C SER A 67 11.29 12.35 2.01
N GLN A 68 10.66 11.82 3.06
CA GLN A 68 11.23 10.79 3.94
C GLN A 68 10.94 9.38 3.42
N MET A 69 9.90 9.21 2.60
CA MET A 69 9.44 7.93 2.08
C MET A 69 10.56 7.13 1.38
N PRO A 70 11.37 7.68 0.45
CA PRO A 70 12.40 6.89 -0.23
C PRO A 70 13.40 6.25 0.74
N ARG A 71 13.84 6.98 1.76
CA ARG A 71 14.77 6.46 2.77
C ARG A 71 14.09 5.42 3.68
N PHE A 72 12.83 5.65 4.03
CA PHE A 72 12.05 4.66 4.79
C PHE A 72 11.94 3.34 4.04
N LEU A 73 11.58 3.39 2.75
CA LEU A 73 11.47 2.18 1.92
C LEU A 73 12.82 1.48 1.74
N ASP A 74 13.88 2.23 1.42
CA ASP A 74 15.23 1.69 1.22
C ASP A 74 15.74 0.94 2.47
N SER A 75 15.53 1.51 3.66
CA SER A 75 15.91 0.88 4.94
C SER A 75 15.22 -0.47 5.20
N LEU A 76 14.05 -0.68 4.59
CA LEU A 76 13.25 -1.90 4.70
C LEU A 76 13.40 -2.81 3.47
N SER A 77 14.29 -2.48 2.54
CA SER A 77 14.45 -3.16 1.24
C SER A 77 13.16 -3.20 0.42
N LEU A 78 12.32 -2.17 0.55
CA LEU A 78 11.13 -1.96 -0.26
C LEU A 78 11.46 -1.04 -1.43
N LYS A 79 10.75 -1.25 -2.54
CA LYS A 79 10.89 -0.47 -3.77
C LYS A 79 9.54 0.13 -4.13
N ALA A 80 9.57 1.41 -4.51
CA ALA A 80 8.42 2.09 -5.10
C ALA A 80 8.54 2.08 -6.62
N GLU A 81 7.47 1.64 -7.29
CA GLU A 81 7.27 1.84 -8.71
C GLU A 81 7.05 3.33 -9.04
N PRO A 82 7.29 3.76 -10.29
CA PRO A 82 6.91 5.09 -10.75
C PRO A 82 5.41 5.40 -10.48
N PRO A 83 5.02 6.67 -10.32
CA PRO A 83 3.63 7.08 -10.05
C PRO A 83 2.76 6.97 -11.30
N ILE A 84 2.53 5.73 -11.75
CA ILE A 84 1.70 5.39 -12.91
C ILE A 84 0.60 4.45 -12.48
N CYS A 85 -0.63 4.72 -12.95
CA CYS A 85 -1.75 3.84 -12.71
C CYS A 85 -1.57 2.57 -13.56
N LEU A 86 -1.23 1.46 -12.90
CA LEU A 86 -1.00 0.18 -13.55
C LEU A 86 -2.30 -0.39 -14.12
N SER A 87 -2.20 -1.21 -15.16
CA SER A 87 -3.34 -2.02 -15.61
C SER A 87 -3.59 -3.17 -14.61
N VAL A 88 -4.76 -3.80 -14.69
CA VAL A 88 -5.07 -5.02 -13.91
C VAL A 88 -3.95 -6.08 -14.09
N ALA A 89 -3.48 -6.26 -15.33
CA ALA A 89 -2.38 -7.17 -15.63
C ALA A 89 -1.04 -6.74 -15.00
N GLY A 90 -0.77 -5.44 -14.89
CA GLY A 90 0.39 -4.92 -14.19
C GLY A 90 0.36 -5.20 -12.70
N ILE A 91 -0.78 -4.97 -12.05
CA ILE A 91 -0.98 -5.30 -10.63
C ILE A 91 -0.83 -6.82 -10.40
N ALA A 92 -1.43 -7.64 -11.26
CA ALA A 92 -1.29 -9.10 -11.21
C ALA A 92 0.17 -9.56 -11.40
N ALA A 93 0.93 -8.90 -12.28
CA ALA A 93 2.33 -9.19 -12.49
C ALA A 93 3.17 -8.85 -11.26
N LEU A 94 2.91 -7.72 -10.58
CA LEU A 94 3.59 -7.39 -9.32
C LEU A 94 3.25 -8.40 -8.22
N LEU A 95 1.97 -8.74 -8.03
CA LEU A 95 1.56 -9.72 -7.03
C LEU A 95 2.24 -11.07 -7.24
N SER A 96 2.30 -11.53 -8.50
CA SER A 96 2.89 -12.83 -8.84
C SER A 96 4.40 -12.87 -8.67
N GLN A 97 5.09 -11.75 -8.87
CA GLN A 97 6.56 -11.65 -8.78
C GLN A 97 7.05 -11.35 -7.37
N HIS A 98 6.32 -10.52 -6.62
CA HIS A 98 6.80 -9.91 -5.38
C HIS A 98 5.93 -10.23 -4.16
N GLY A 99 4.76 -10.84 -4.34
CA GLY A 99 3.80 -11.08 -3.27
C GLY A 99 2.92 -9.86 -3.00
N PRO A 100 2.43 -9.65 -1.76
CA PRO A 100 1.52 -8.56 -1.44
C PRO A 100 2.18 -7.21 -1.72
N ILE A 101 1.39 -6.27 -2.21
CA ILE A 101 1.85 -4.94 -2.59
C ILE A 101 1.20 -3.89 -1.70
N TRP A 102 1.97 -2.90 -1.28
CA TRP A 102 1.43 -1.67 -0.71
C TRP A 102 1.04 -0.74 -1.87
N ILE A 103 -0.20 -0.24 -1.87
CA ILE A 103 -0.62 0.88 -2.70
C ILE A 103 -0.91 2.14 -1.87
N THR A 104 -0.38 3.28 -2.31
CA THR A 104 -0.74 4.60 -1.76
C THR A 104 -1.77 5.26 -2.64
N ILE A 105 -2.89 5.68 -2.06
CA ILE A 105 -4.06 6.23 -2.74
C ILE A 105 -4.58 7.46 -2.00
N ASP A 106 -5.40 8.27 -2.67
CA ASP A 106 -6.18 9.32 -2.00
C ASP A 106 -7.55 8.75 -1.58
N VAL A 107 -7.90 8.90 -0.31
CA VAL A 107 -9.20 8.44 0.22
C VAL A 107 -10.17 9.59 0.50
N ASP A 108 -9.74 10.85 0.37
CA ASP A 108 -10.63 12.00 0.46
C ASP A 108 -10.96 12.52 -0.96
N PRO A 109 -12.23 12.45 -1.40
CA PRO A 109 -12.63 12.95 -2.71
C PRO A 109 -12.70 14.50 -2.80
N SER A 110 -12.44 15.22 -1.69
CA SER A 110 -12.38 16.67 -1.65
C SER A 110 -10.98 17.22 -1.98
N ASP A 111 -10.84 18.55 -2.12
CA ASP A 111 -9.54 19.19 -2.35
C ASP A 111 -8.56 19.07 -1.15
N LYS A 112 -8.98 18.43 -0.05
CA LYS A 112 -8.11 18.12 1.09
C LYS A 112 -7.49 16.75 0.84
N TRP A 113 -6.20 16.75 0.53
CA TRP A 113 -5.42 15.53 0.34
C TRP A 113 -5.41 14.66 1.62
N SER A 114 -5.66 13.36 1.45
CA SER A 114 -5.51 12.35 2.51
C SER A 114 -4.86 11.07 1.95
N GLY A 115 -3.54 11.07 1.83
CA GLY A 115 -2.81 9.88 1.39
C GLY A 115 -2.96 8.71 2.36
N HIS A 116 -3.34 7.55 1.85
CA HIS A 116 -3.59 6.35 2.64
C HIS A 116 -2.89 5.13 2.05
N ALA A 117 -2.30 4.32 2.92
CA ALA A 117 -1.58 3.11 2.55
C ALA A 117 -2.48 1.89 2.75
N LYS A 118 -2.65 1.07 1.70
CA LYS A 118 -3.35 -0.22 1.77
C LYS A 118 -2.48 -1.35 1.21
N ILE A 119 -2.75 -2.59 1.61
CA ILE A 119 -2.08 -3.78 1.06
C ILE A 119 -3.03 -4.53 0.14
N ILE A 120 -2.68 -4.69 -1.13
CA ILE A 120 -3.35 -5.64 -2.03
C ILE A 120 -2.60 -6.97 -1.93
N TYR A 121 -3.33 -8.05 -1.66
CA TYR A 121 -2.75 -9.40 -1.55
C TYR A 121 -3.43 -10.42 -2.46
N GLY A 122 -4.38 -9.98 -3.28
CA GLY A 122 -5.01 -10.84 -4.27
C GLY A 122 -5.83 -10.07 -5.28
N LEU A 123 -6.11 -10.73 -6.40
CA LEU A 123 -6.96 -10.25 -7.49
C LEU A 123 -7.81 -11.40 -8.03
N GLN A 124 -9.10 -11.13 -8.23
CA GLN A 124 -10.06 -12.10 -8.75
C GLN A 124 -11.01 -11.44 -9.76
N GLY A 125 -11.11 -11.95 -10.99
CA GLY A 125 -12.02 -11.39 -11.99
C GLY A 125 -11.73 -11.78 -13.43
N ASP A 126 -12.32 -11.04 -14.37
CA ASP A 126 -12.19 -11.26 -15.82
C ASP A 126 -11.02 -10.48 -16.47
N GLY A 127 -10.28 -9.71 -15.67
CA GLY A 127 -9.17 -8.88 -16.12
C GLY A 127 -9.56 -7.46 -16.57
N SER A 128 -10.85 -7.10 -16.58
CA SER A 128 -11.32 -5.71 -16.67
C SER A 128 -11.30 -5.02 -15.31
N PRO A 129 -11.04 -3.69 -15.23
CA PRO A 129 -11.05 -2.98 -13.94
C PRO A 129 -12.39 -3.08 -13.18
N GLU A 130 -13.50 -3.08 -13.90
CA GLU A 130 -14.86 -3.06 -13.34
C GLU A 130 -15.26 -4.41 -12.74
N ASN A 131 -14.81 -5.51 -13.35
CA ASN A 131 -15.16 -6.87 -12.93
C ASN A 131 -13.97 -7.64 -12.30
N THR A 132 -12.89 -6.93 -11.95
CA THR A 132 -11.78 -7.50 -11.17
C THR A 132 -11.77 -6.88 -9.79
N MET A 133 -11.79 -7.75 -8.78
CA MET A 133 -11.83 -7.42 -7.36
C MET A 133 -10.46 -7.67 -6.74
N ALA A 134 -9.94 -6.66 -6.05
CA ALA A 134 -8.75 -6.75 -5.22
C ALA A 134 -9.12 -7.19 -3.81
N LEU A 135 -8.34 -8.12 -3.26
CA LEU A 135 -8.38 -8.50 -1.86
C LEU A 135 -7.41 -7.59 -1.11
N VAL A 136 -7.92 -6.85 -0.11
CA VAL A 136 -7.21 -5.72 0.48
C VAL A 136 -7.15 -5.84 2.00
N LEU A 137 -5.99 -5.56 2.58
CA LEU A 137 -5.84 -5.21 3.99
C LEU A 137 -5.69 -3.70 4.10
N ASP A 138 -6.60 -3.10 4.84
CA ASP A 138 -6.66 -1.66 5.04
C ASP A 138 -6.36 -1.39 6.52
N PRO A 139 -5.30 -0.62 6.85
CA PRO A 139 -4.98 -0.25 8.23
C PRO A 139 -6.14 0.43 8.99
N ASP A 140 -7.10 1.04 8.30
CA ASP A 140 -8.31 1.62 8.91
C ASP A 140 -9.41 0.60 9.22
N LYS A 141 -9.22 -0.67 8.83
CA LYS A 141 -10.22 -1.75 8.96
C LYS A 141 -9.68 -2.88 9.83
N GLU A 142 -10.58 -3.47 10.63
CA GLU A 142 -10.24 -4.63 11.48
C GLU A 142 -10.21 -5.95 10.71
N SER A 143 -10.68 -5.97 9.47
CA SER A 143 -10.82 -7.18 8.66
C SER A 143 -10.51 -6.88 7.20
N PRO A 144 -10.12 -7.90 6.41
CA PRO A 144 -9.91 -7.73 4.98
C PRO A 144 -11.17 -7.18 4.31
N ILE A 145 -10.96 -6.32 3.31
CA ILE A 145 -12.01 -5.76 2.47
C ILE A 145 -11.78 -6.17 1.01
N ILE A 146 -12.81 -5.97 0.20
CA ILE A 146 -12.77 -6.22 -1.24
C ILE A 146 -13.13 -4.92 -1.94
N GLU A 147 -12.30 -4.51 -2.90
CA GLU A 147 -12.51 -3.32 -3.71
C GLU A 147 -12.38 -3.66 -5.19
N SER A 148 -13.14 -3.01 -6.07
CA SER A 148 -12.92 -3.16 -7.51
C SER A 148 -11.61 -2.47 -7.90
N VAL A 149 -10.93 -3.01 -8.91
CA VAL A 149 -9.73 -2.36 -9.46
C VAL A 149 -10.09 -1.00 -10.07
N ALA A 150 -11.30 -0.84 -10.61
CA ALA A 150 -11.81 0.45 -11.07
C ALA A 150 -11.83 1.51 -9.95
N GLN A 151 -12.27 1.14 -8.74
CA GLN A 151 -12.26 2.04 -7.58
C GLN A 151 -10.83 2.40 -7.16
N ILE A 152 -9.94 1.40 -7.11
CA ILE A 152 -8.52 1.61 -6.79
C ILE A 152 -7.87 2.56 -7.81
N HIS A 153 -8.13 2.37 -9.10
CA HIS A 153 -7.62 3.24 -10.16
C HIS A 153 -8.12 4.67 -10.01
N GLN A 154 -9.39 4.86 -9.64
CA GLN A 154 -9.94 6.19 -9.40
C GLN A 154 -9.18 6.92 -8.28
N GLN A 155 -9.02 6.25 -7.13
CA GLN A 155 -8.33 6.79 -5.96
C GLN A 155 -6.84 7.06 -6.23
N PHE A 156 -6.18 6.16 -6.97
CA PHE A 156 -4.78 6.33 -7.37
C PHE A 156 -4.60 7.50 -8.34
N ASN A 157 -5.47 7.62 -9.36
CA ASN A 157 -5.38 8.70 -10.35
C ASN A 157 -5.64 10.09 -9.76
N GLN A 158 -6.49 10.17 -8.72
CA GLN A 158 -6.66 11.40 -7.95
C GLN A 158 -5.34 11.82 -7.32
N LEU A 159 -4.62 10.89 -6.68
CA LEU A 159 -3.31 11.15 -6.08
C LEU A 159 -2.25 11.49 -7.12
N VAL A 160 -2.21 10.82 -8.27
CA VAL A 160 -1.29 11.16 -9.38
C VAL A 160 -1.52 12.59 -9.87
N THR A 161 -2.77 13.03 -9.94
CA THR A 161 -3.11 14.41 -10.34
C THR A 161 -2.56 15.43 -9.32
N PHE A 162 -2.65 15.11 -8.03
CA PHE A 162 -2.04 15.90 -6.96
C PHE A 162 -0.51 15.93 -7.08
N ASP A 163 0.13 14.78 -7.27
CA ASP A 163 1.58 14.64 -7.45
C ASP A 163 2.10 15.55 -8.57
N VAL A 164 1.46 15.51 -9.73
CA VAL A 164 1.81 16.37 -10.88
C VAL A 164 1.64 17.86 -10.55
N ARG A 165 0.56 18.22 -9.85
CA ARG A 165 0.26 19.62 -9.50
C ARG A 165 1.29 20.22 -8.55
N PHE A 166 1.80 19.42 -7.61
CA PHE A 166 2.67 19.89 -6.53
C PHE A 166 4.14 19.45 -6.67
N GLY A 167 4.47 18.67 -7.71
CA GLY A 167 5.84 18.18 -7.94
C GLY A 167 6.31 17.20 -6.89
N VAL A 168 5.40 16.38 -6.36
CA VAL A 168 5.68 15.34 -5.36
C VAL A 168 5.46 13.95 -5.98
N ASN A 169 5.81 12.89 -5.25
CA ASN A 169 5.67 11.50 -5.70
C ASN A 169 5.14 10.65 -4.55
N MET A 170 3.83 10.69 -4.35
CA MET A 170 3.12 10.02 -3.26
C MET A 170 2.33 8.81 -3.77
N ALA A 171 1.79 8.87 -4.99
CA ALA A 171 1.09 7.76 -5.63
C ALA A 171 2.09 6.66 -6.00
N GLN A 172 2.08 5.55 -5.25
CA GLN A 172 3.10 4.51 -5.41
C GLN A 172 2.50 3.12 -5.26
N TYR A 173 3.00 2.20 -6.08
CA TYR A 173 2.94 0.77 -5.80
C TYR A 173 4.28 0.37 -5.18
N ILE A 174 4.25 -0.27 -4.02
CA ILE A 174 5.42 -0.60 -3.21
C ILE A 174 5.45 -2.11 -2.98
N HIS A 175 6.62 -2.70 -3.18
CA HIS A 175 6.85 -4.14 -3.04
C HIS A 175 8.30 -4.42 -2.62
N PHE A 176 8.65 -5.69 -2.39
CA PHE A 176 10.04 -6.13 -2.17
C PHE A 176 10.81 -6.33 -3.48
#